data_AF-G5JWY7-F1
#
_entry.id   AF-G5JWY7-F1
#
_cell.length_a   1.000
_cell.length_b   1.000
_cell.length_c   1.000
_cell.angle_alpha   90.00
_cell.angle_beta   90.00
_cell.angle_gamma   90.00
#
_symmetry.space_group_name_H-M   'P 1'
#
loop_
_entity.id
_entity.type
_entity.pdbx_description
1 polymer ?
#
loop_
_entity_poly.entity_id
_entity_poly.type
_entity_poly.pdbx_seq_one_letter_code
_entity_poly.pdbx_strand_id
1 'polypeptide(L)' 'MKQLKKVNLEEKLFLETYKKKSLHYFREILTYCLIITKLTNK' A
#
# COMPACT_ATOMS: atom_id res chain seq x y z
N MET A 1 3.18 18.38 14.33
CA MET A 1 3.27 16.94 14.01
C MET A 1 2.42 16.67 12.77
N LYS A 2 3.05 16.38 11.61
CA LYS A 2 2.33 16.14 10.35
C LYS A 2 1.52 14.85 10.46
N GLN A 3 0.20 14.93 10.30
CA GLN A 3 -0.67 13.76 10.17
C GLN A 3 -0.22 12.95 8.94
N LEU A 4 0.38 11.79 9.17
CA LEU A 4 0.51 10.75 8.15
C LEU A 4 -0.90 10.50 7.60
N LYS A 5 -1.11 10.74 6.29
CA LYS A 5 -2.40 10.46 5.65
C LYS A 5 -2.71 8.98 5.88
N LYS A 6 -3.71 8.74 6.73
CA LYS A 6 -4.02 7.43 7.28
C LYS A 6 -4.48 6.53 6.13
N VAL A 7 -3.76 5.45 5.92
CA VAL A 7 -4.12 4.37 4.98
C VAL A 7 -5.50 3.86 5.35
N ASN A 8 -6.40 3.76 4.38
CA ASN A 8 -7.76 3.31 4.65
C ASN A 8 -7.79 1.78 4.88
N LEU A 9 -8.94 1.24 5.32
CA LEU A 9 -9.06 -0.19 5.65
C LEU A 9 -8.76 -1.09 4.44
N GLU A 10 -9.19 -0.69 3.25
CA GLU A 10 -9.00 -1.45 2.01
C GLU A 10 -7.54 -1.51 1.60
N GLU A 11 -6.82 -0.38 1.67
CA GLU A 11 -5.39 -0.31 1.40
C GLU A 11 -4.60 -1.16 2.42
N LYS A 12 -5.03 -1.20 3.68
CA LYS A 12 -4.41 -2.06 4.71
C LYS A 12 -4.62 -3.54 4.41
N LEU A 13 -5.84 -3.93 4.04
CA LEU A 13 -6.15 -5.30 3.62
C LEU A 13 -5.36 -5.69 2.37
N PHE A 14 -5.27 -4.78 1.39
CA PHE A 14 -4.45 -4.98 0.20
C PHE A 14 -2.99 -5.26 0.56
N LEU A 15 -2.37 -4.46 1.44
CA LEU A 15 -0.97 -4.67 1.85
C LEU A 15 -0.75 -6.02 2.55
N GLU A 16 -1.68 -6.43 3.40
CA GLU A 16 -1.63 -7.75 4.07
C GLU A 16 -1.73 -8.91 3.07
N THR A 17 -2.64 -8.81 2.09
CA THR A 17 -2.77 -9.82 1.03
C THR A 17 -1.56 -9.81 0.10
N TYR A 18 -1.06 -8.62 -0.26
CA TYR A 18 0.12 -8.44 -1.10
C TYR A 18 1.33 -9.12 -0.44
N LYS A 19 1.58 -8.90 0.85
CA LYS A 19 2.71 -9.52 1.56
C LYS A 19 2.66 -11.05 1.62
N LYS A 20 1.46 -11.65 1.59
CA LYS A 20 1.28 -13.11 1.69
C LYS A 20 1.45 -13.83 0.36
N LYS A 21 1.37 -13.12 -0.77
CA LYS A 21 1.53 -13.71 -2.10
C LYS A 21 3.02 -13.83 -2.47
N SER A 22 3.38 -14.93 -3.12
CA SER A 22 4.74 -15.14 -3.67
C SER A 22 4.92 -14.54 -5.06
N LEU A 23 3.83 -14.33 -5.79
CA LEU A 23 3.82 -13.75 -7.14
C LEU A 23 2.80 -12.60 -7.18
N HIS A 24 3.16 -11.54 -7.90
CA HIS A 24 2.34 -10.34 -8.04
C HIS A 24 2.12 -10.02 -9.51
N TYR A 25 0.89 -9.66 -9.84
CA TYR A 25 0.61 -9.03 -11.12
C TYR A 25 1.20 -7.63 -11.16
N PHE A 26 1.60 -7.15 -12.33
CA PHE A 26 2.14 -5.81 -12.52
C PHE A 26 1.25 -4.71 -11.91
N ARG A 27 -0.08 -4.85 -12.04
CA ARG A 27 -1.05 -3.93 -11.43
C ARG A 27 -0.98 -3.89 -9.90
N GLU A 28 -0.71 -5.02 -9.25
CA GLU A 28 -0.55 -5.09 -7.79
C GLU A 28 0.71 -4.35 -7.35
N ILE A 29 1.80 -4.47 -8.13
CA ILE A 29 3.06 -3.74 -7.88
C ILE A 29 2.82 -2.23 -7.95
N LEU A 30 2.12 -1.76 -9.00
CA LEU A 30 1.78 -0.33 -9.12
C LEU A 30 0.91 0.17 -7.96
N THR A 31 -0.08 -0.64 -7.55
CA THR A 31 -0.96 -0.31 -6.43
C THR A 31 -0.17 -0.22 -5.12
N TYR A 32 0.75 -1.16 -4.90
CA TYR A 32 1.65 -1.15 -3.75
C TYR A 32 2.51 0.11 -3.72
N CYS A 33 3.16 0.46 -4.84
CA CYS A 33 3.95 1.68 -4.95
C CYS A 33 3.13 2.95 -4.64
N LEU A 34 1.89 3.03 -5.12
CA LEU A 34 0.99 4.16 -4.84
C LEU A 34 0.70 4.29 -3.33
N ILE A 35 0.36 3.18 -2.66
CA ILE A 35 0.04 3.16 -1.23
C ILE A 35 1.28 3.51 -0.39
N ILE A 36 2.44 2.93 -0.72
CA ILE A 36 3.69 3.24 -0.03
C ILE A 36 4.09 4.71 -0.24
N THR A 37 3.86 5.27 -1.43
CA THR A 37 4.10 6.70 -1.69
C THR A 37 3.23 7.58 -0.80
N LYS A 38 1.95 7.24 -0.58
CA LYS A 38 1.07 7.96 0.36
C LYS A 38 1.56 7.87 1.81
N LEU A 39 2.17 6.75 2.19
CA LEU A 39 2.72 6.52 3.52
C LEU A 39 4.05 7.24 3.78
N THR A 40 4.85 7.44 2.73
CA THR A 40 6.24 7.93 2.85
C THR A 40 6.40 9.40 2.48
N ASN A 41 5.58 9.93 1.56
CA ASN A 41 5.62 11.34 1.21
C ASN A 41 4.79 12.19 2.18
N LYS A 42 5.52 13.07 2.89
CA LYS A 42 5.05 14.06 3.88
C LYS A 42 4.45 15.33 3.26
#